data_AF-A0A2V8IUY3-F1
#
_entry.id   AF-A0A2V8IUY3-F1
#
_cell.length_a   1.000
_cell.length_b   1.000
_cell.length_c   1.000
_cell.angle_alpha   90.00
_cell.angle_beta   90.00
_cell.angle_gamma   90.00
#
_symmetry.space_group_name_H-M   'P 1'
#
loop_
_entity.id
_entity.type
_entity.pdbx_description
1 polymer ?
#
loop_
_entity_poly.entity_id
_entity_poly.type
_entity_poly.pdbx_seq_one_letter_code
_entity_poly.pdbx_strand_id
1 'polypeptide(L)' 'MMIDRQTISIVKACELVGVSRRTIYNWIASGKVEYVRTAGGSVRIFVDTLWREPERSGDLTRKEAS' A
#
# COMPACT_ATOMS: atom_id res chain seq x y z
N MET A 1 -4.90 1.42 25.81
CA MET A 1 -3.50 1.52 25.32
C MET A 1 -3.57 2.10 23.92
N MET A 2 -3.10 3.32 23.68
CA MET A 2 -2.99 3.86 22.32
C MET A 2 -1.85 3.10 21.63
N ILE A 3 -2.17 2.26 20.65
CA ILE A 3 -1.14 1.63 19.82
C ILE A 3 -0.73 2.66 18.78
N ASP A 4 0.47 3.20 18.91
CA ASP A 4 1.05 4.06 17.89
C ASP A 4 1.20 3.27 16.58
N ARG A 5 0.63 3.80 15.49
CA ARG A 5 0.75 3.17 14.18
C ARG A 5 2.19 3.29 13.68
N GLN A 6 2.83 2.16 13.39
CA GLN A 6 4.19 2.13 12.88
C GLN A 6 4.24 2.54 11.40
N THR A 7 5.23 3.37 11.05
CA THR A 7 5.51 3.73 9.66
C THR A 7 6.92 3.30 9.23
N ILE A 8 7.09 2.97 7.95
CA ILE A 8 8.38 2.55 7.37
C ILE A 8 8.67 3.29 6.06
N SER A 9 9.93 3.28 5.63
CA SER A 9 10.34 3.87 4.34
C SER A 9 9.81 3.05 3.15
N ILE A 10 9.76 3.67 1.97
CA ILE A 10 9.40 2.98 0.72
C ILE A 10 10.33 1.79 0.46
N VAL A 11 11.63 1.94 0.72
CA VAL A 11 12.61 0.86 0.51
C VAL A 11 12.29 -0.32 1.42
N LYS A 12 12.02 -0.05 2.71
CA LYS A 12 11.67 -1.11 3.64
C LYS A 12 10.34 -1.78 3.30
N ALA A 13 9.36 -1.03 2.80
CA ALA A 13 8.12 -1.59 2.31
C ALA A 13 8.36 -2.54 1.13
N CYS A 14 9.19 -2.15 0.16
CA CYS A 14 9.56 -3.01 -0.98
C CYS A 14 10.17 -4.33 -0.52
N GLU A 15 11.11 -4.28 0.43
CA GLU A 15 11.72 -5.49 1.02
C GLU A 15 10.70 -6.37 1.73
N LEU A 16 9.78 -5.75 2.49
CA LEU A 16 8.83 -6.44 3.34
C LEU A 16 7.73 -7.17 2.55
N VAL A 17 7.22 -6.56 1.47
CA VAL A 17 6.16 -7.17 0.64
C VAL A 17 6.70 -7.82 -0.65
N GLY A 18 7.99 -7.70 -0.93
CA GLY A 18 8.62 -8.29 -2.12
C GLY A 18 8.21 -7.65 -3.45
N VAL A 19 7.90 -6.35 -3.48
CA VAL A 19 7.47 -5.64 -4.70
C VAL A 19 8.41 -4.50 -5.07
N SER A 20 8.33 -4.05 -6.32
CA SER A 20 9.10 -2.90 -6.80
C SER A 20 8.64 -1.58 -6.17
N ARG A 21 9.54 -0.58 -6.14
CA ARG A 21 9.19 0.80 -5.76
C ARG A 21 8.02 1.36 -6.59
N ARG A 22 7.96 1.02 -7.88
CA ARG A 22 6.86 1.43 -8.77
C ARG A 22 5.52 0.87 -8.30
N THR A 23 5.49 -0.38 -7.85
CA THR A 23 4.28 -1.00 -7.29
C THR A 23 3.81 -0.27 -6.04
N ILE A 24 4.74 0.08 -5.14
CA ILE A 24 4.43 0.88 -3.94
C ILE A 24 3.86 2.25 -4.32
N TYR A 25 4.45 2.96 -5.29
CA TYR A 25 3.90 4.23 -5.76
C TYR A 25 2.51 4.09 -6.39
N ASN A 26 2.27 3.02 -7.14
CA ASN A 26 0.95 2.74 -7.70
C ASN A 26 -0.08 2.49 -6.58
N TRP A 27 0.30 1.80 -5.51
CA TRP A 27 -0.56 1.61 -4.34
C TRP A 27 -0.87 2.92 -3.63
N ILE A 28 0.12 3.79 -3.46
CA ILE A 28 -0.08 5.14 -2.91
C ILE A 28 -1.05 5.94 -3.79
N ALA A 29 -0.83 5.95 -5.11
CA ALA A 29 -1.66 6.69 -6.06
C ALA A 29 -3.09 6.14 -6.15
N SER A 30 -3.29 4.84 -5.91
CA SER A 30 -4.60 4.19 -5.90
C SER A 30 -5.25 4.13 -4.51
N GLY A 31 -4.65 4.72 -3.48
CA GLY A 31 -5.18 4.71 -2.12
C GLY A 31 -5.18 3.33 -1.45
N LYS A 32 -4.42 2.36 -1.97
CA LYS A 32 -4.33 1.00 -1.40
C LYS A 32 -3.53 0.94 -0.10
N VAL A 33 -2.66 1.93 0.14
CA VAL A 33 -1.86 2.06 1.36
C VAL A 33 -1.98 3.47 1.90
N GLU A 34 -1.94 3.61 3.22
CA GLU A 34 -1.86 4.91 3.87
C GLU A 34 -0.40 5.33 4.06
N TYR A 35 -0.16 6.63 4.00
CA TYR A 35 1.17 7.19 4.17
C TYR A 35 1.13 8.58 4.80
N VAL A 36 2.27 9.00 5.35
CA VAL A 36 2.54 10.37 5.79
C VAL A 36 3.78 10.92 5.09
N ARG A 37 3.86 12.24 5.02
CA ARG A 37 5.07 12.96 4.60
C ARG A 37 5.76 13.49 5.85
N THR A 38 7.05 13.25 5.97
CA THR A 38 7.90 13.92 6.97
C THR A 38 8.05 15.40 6.63
N ALA A 39 8.48 16.23 7.59
CA ALA A 39 8.79 17.65 7.34
C ALA A 39 9.82 17.84 6.21
N GLY A 40 10.72 16.87 6.00
CA GLY A 40 11.67 16.84 4.88
C GLY A 40 11.12 16.23 3.58
N GLY A 41 9.81 16.02 3.45
CA GLY A 41 9.14 15.55 2.23
C GLY A 41 9.24 14.05 1.95
N SER A 42 10.01 13.29 2.74
CA SER A 42 10.11 11.83 2.59
C SER A 42 8.79 11.14 2.95
N VAL A 43 8.39 10.14 2.16
CA VAL A 43 7.21 9.30 2.40
C VAL A 43 7.50 8.27 3.48
N ARG A 44 6.55 8.06 4.39
CA ARG A 44 6.49 6.89 5.25
C ARG A 44 5.14 6.20 5.15
N ILE A 45 5.16 4.89 4.98
CA ILE A 45 3.98 4.06 4.76
C ILE A 45 3.60 3.41 6.08
N PHE A 46 2.31 3.40 6.42
CA PHE A 46 1.82 2.70 7.59
C PHE A 46 1.85 1.19 7.38
N VAL A 47 2.51 0.48 8.29
CA VAL A 47 2.79 -0.97 8.16
C VAL A 47 1.51 -1.80 8.14
N ASP A 48 0.51 -1.40 8.93
CA ASP A 48 -0.80 -2.06 9.01
C ASP A 48 -1.56 -2.03 7.67
N THR A 49 -1.29 -1.06 6.80
CA THR A 49 -1.95 -0.95 5.48
C THR A 49 -1.23 -1.65 4.34
N LEU A 50 0.02 -2.08 4.54
CA LEU A 50 0.79 -2.78 3.49
C LEU A 50 0.22 -4.17 3.16
N TRP A 51 -0.51 -4.76 4.11
CA TRP A 51 -1.11 -6.07 4.01
C TRP A 51 -2.59 -5.94 3.70
N ARG A 52 -2.91 -5.39 2.54
CA ARG A 52 -4.20 -5.65 1.93
C ARG A 52 -3.95 -6.68 0.86
N GLU A 53 -4.55 -7.87 0.99
CA GLU A 53 -4.79 -8.71 -0.17
C GLU A 53 -5.34 -7.78 -1.25
N PRO A 54 -4.78 -7.76 -2.48
CA PRO A 54 -5.40 -7.00 -3.54
C PRO A 54 -6.81 -7.55 -3.62
N GLU A 55 -7.78 -6.76 -3.12
CA GLU A 55 -9.22 -6.99 -3.26
C GLU A 55 -9.40 -7.65 -4.59
N ARG A 56 -9.83 -8.92 -4.55
CA ARG A 56 -9.85 -9.88 -5.66
C ARG A 56 -10.46 -9.18 -6.88
N SER A 57 -9.63 -8.46 -7.64
CA SER A 57 -10.08 -7.53 -8.68
C SER A 57 -10.47 -8.31 -9.96
N GLY A 58 -10.89 -9.55 -9.77
CA GLY A 58 -11.40 -10.47 -10.78
C GLY A 58 -12.87 -10.82 -10.59
N ASP A 59 -13.58 -10.29 -9.59
CA ASP A 59 -15.00 -10.64 -9.35
C ASP A 59 -16.03 -9.65 -9.93
N LEU A 60 -15.60 -8.71 -10.77
CA LEU A 60 -16.50 -7.76 -11.46
C LEU A 60 -16.12 -7.56 -12.94
N THR A 61 -16.00 -8.65 -13.72
CA THR A 61 -16.01 -8.62 -15.21
C THR A 61 -16.28 -10.00 -15.85
N ARG A 62 -17.05 -10.87 -15.17
CA ARG A 62 -17.60 -12.08 -15.82
C ARG A 62 -19.10 -12.26 -15.64
N LYS A 63 -19.83 -11.19 -15.92
CA LYS A 63 -21.16 -11.20 -16.53
C LYS A 63 -21.08 -9.99 -17.48
N GLU A 64 -21.14 -10.11 -18.80
CA GLU A 64 -22.20 -10.74 -19.56
C GLU A 64 -21.64 -11.28 -20.88
N ALA A 65 -21.71 -12.59 -21.05
CA ALA A 65 -21.94 -13.19 -22.36
C ALA A 65 -23.24 -13.98 -22.19
N SER A 66 -24.35 -13.38 -22.59
CA SER A 66 -25.59 -14.07 -22.91
C SER A 66 -26.35 -13.28 -23.96
#